data_AF-A0A1U6IS75-F1
#
_entry.id   AF-A0A1U6IS75-F1
#
_cell.length_a   1.000
_cell.length_b   1.000
_cell.length_c   1.000
_cell.angle_alpha   90.00
_cell.angle_beta   90.00
_cell.angle_gamma   90.00
#
_symmetry.space_group_name_H-M   'P 1'
#
loop_
_entity.id
_entity.type
_entity.pdbx_description
1 polymer ?
#
loop_
_entity_poly.entity_id
_entity_poly.type
_entity_poly.pdbx_seq_one_letter_code
_entity_poly.pdbx_strand_id
1 'polypeptide(L)'
;MGRNDDGEMTIGESSVPADTAQALADEGRRVRSFIASNRSDTLLRLFDFLLQQSIEGRCPKETEIAEEIFRVGSSEPGHQGSRVRVGVYRLRKKLDMFYADKSGAQLTIPPGEYVFVLKTPGVESKNDWAATDKLPIARHRSSLIFAAILILLLVNVLFASFYFGNALDSSNGPARSKLWQPFSSSKRHTFFVIGDYFMFERAQDGDEFSEVIQDLSIGDVDTFYEHLNKTPENRNYFINDDLYAVSSDILGSISKLSSYLKNVPLQPTTSSNLNPDMMKSSDIIYLGALDAMSPLLRNPLLEASKFRCGKTCYTKVH
;
A
#
# COMPACT_ATOMS: atom_id res chain seq x y z
N MET A 1 -38.72 48.61 -44.60
CA MET A 1 -39.57 47.50 -44.10
C MET A 1 -39.20 46.27 -44.91
N GLY A 2 -38.54 45.23 -44.42
CA GLY A 2 -38.59 44.66 -43.09
C GLY A 2 -39.03 43.20 -43.24
N ARG A 3 -38.11 42.28 -42.90
CA ARG A 3 -38.33 40.92 -42.40
C ARG A 3 -38.57 39.74 -43.37
N ASN A 4 -37.76 38.71 -43.10
CA ASN A 4 -37.93 37.24 -43.19
C ASN A 4 -36.99 36.58 -44.21
N ASP A 5 -35.89 35.96 -43.78
CA ASP A 5 -35.74 34.70 -43.00
C ASP A 5 -35.78 33.47 -43.93
N ASP A 6 -34.59 32.92 -44.20
CA ASP A 6 -34.14 31.56 -43.86
C ASP A 6 -35.27 30.59 -43.46
N GLY A 7 -35.38 29.36 -43.94
CA GLY A 7 -34.36 28.42 -44.37
C GLY A 7 -34.96 27.02 -44.14
N GLU A 8 -34.75 26.11 -45.08
CA GLU A 8 -35.11 24.70 -44.91
C GLU A 8 -33.86 23.83 -45.11
N MET A 9 -33.22 23.57 -43.98
CA MET A 9 -32.75 22.27 -43.50
C MET A 9 -32.39 21.20 -44.57
N THR A 10 -31.09 20.96 -44.73
CA THR A 10 -30.59 19.61 -45.04
C THR A 10 -29.72 19.15 -43.87
N ILE A 11 -30.21 18.13 -43.17
CA ILE A 11 -29.48 17.36 -42.17
C ILE A 11 -28.45 16.53 -42.95
N GLY A 12 -27.18 16.93 -42.87
CA GLY A 12 -26.05 16.17 -43.37
C GLY A 12 -25.57 15.19 -42.30
N GLU A 13 -26.05 13.97 -42.38
CA GLU A 13 -25.60 12.81 -41.62
C GLU A 13 -24.13 12.51 -41.95
N SER A 14 -23.23 12.83 -41.02
CA SER A 14 -21.79 12.57 -41.12
C SER A 14 -21.50 11.08 -40.91
N SER A 15 -21.78 10.26 -41.93
CA SER A 15 -21.24 8.91 -42.02
C SER A 15 -19.80 8.96 -42.51
N VAL A 16 -18.88 8.34 -41.75
CA VAL A 16 -17.50 8.08 -42.20
C VAL A 16 -17.58 7.27 -43.51
N PRO A 17 -16.82 7.61 -44.57
CA PRO A 17 -16.88 6.87 -45.83
C PRO A 17 -16.62 5.38 -45.58
N ALA A 18 -17.51 4.51 -46.08
CA ALA A 18 -17.49 3.05 -45.83
C ALA A 18 -16.13 2.39 -46.10
N ASP A 19 -15.35 2.91 -47.06
CA ASP A 19 -14.00 2.45 -47.37
C ASP A 19 -13.00 2.65 -46.21
N THR A 20 -13.14 3.73 -45.44
CA THR A 20 -12.27 4.05 -44.29
C THR A 20 -12.58 3.13 -43.10
N ALA A 21 -13.86 2.83 -42.88
CA ALA A 21 -14.31 1.92 -41.83
C ALA A 21 -13.85 0.47 -42.09
N GLN A 22 -13.90 0.02 -43.36
CA GLN A 22 -13.40 -1.29 -43.78
C GLN A 22 -11.88 -1.41 -43.58
N ALA A 23 -11.12 -0.38 -43.99
CA ALA A 23 -9.66 -0.33 -43.79
C ALA A 23 -9.26 -0.30 -42.30
N LEU A 24 -10.04 0.38 -41.45
CA LEU A 24 -9.86 0.40 -40.00
C LEU A 24 -10.09 -0.97 -39.37
N ALA A 25 -11.13 -1.68 -39.80
CA ALA A 25 -11.47 -3.01 -39.31
C ALA A 25 -10.42 -4.06 -39.73
N ASP A 26 -9.91 -3.99 -40.95
CA ASP A 26 -8.90 -4.92 -41.47
C ASP A 26 -7.55 -4.78 -40.77
N GLU A 27 -7.10 -3.54 -40.57
CA GLU A 27 -5.87 -3.26 -39.86
C GLU A 27 -6.02 -3.50 -38.34
N GLY A 28 -7.21 -3.23 -37.80
CA GLY A 28 -7.58 -3.52 -36.42
C GLY A 28 -7.48 -5.00 -36.06
N ARG A 29 -7.86 -5.91 -36.97
CA ARG A 29 -7.71 -7.36 -36.78
C ARG A 29 -6.24 -7.80 -36.64
N ARG A 30 -5.32 -7.15 -37.35
CA ARG A 30 -3.87 -7.46 -37.28
C ARG A 30 -3.23 -6.99 -35.99
N VAL A 31 -3.65 -5.82 -35.48
CA VAL A 31 -3.20 -5.31 -34.19
C VAL A 31 -3.78 -6.13 -33.04
N ARG A 32 -5.04 -6.56 -33.15
CA ARG A 32 -5.71 -7.38 -32.13
C ARG A 32 -4.97 -8.70 -31.87
N SER A 33 -4.53 -9.40 -32.92
CA SER A 33 -3.79 -10.67 -32.75
C SER A 33 -2.44 -10.47 -32.07
N PHE A 34 -1.75 -9.36 -32.34
CA PHE A 34 -0.53 -8.99 -31.63
C PHE A 34 -0.79 -8.67 -30.16
N ILE A 35 -1.84 -7.92 -29.84
CA ILE A 35 -2.19 -7.61 -28.44
C ILE A 35 -2.60 -8.88 -27.67
N ALA A 36 -3.31 -9.81 -28.32
CA ALA A 36 -3.77 -11.06 -27.73
C ALA A 36 -2.64 -12.01 -27.35
N SER A 37 -1.52 -12.00 -28.09
CA SER A 37 -0.33 -12.78 -27.76
C SER A 37 0.28 -12.43 -26.39
N ASN A 38 -0.07 -11.27 -25.82
CA ASN A 38 0.52 -10.72 -24.60
C ASN A 38 -0.42 -10.85 -23.36
N ARG A 39 -1.40 -11.77 -23.41
CA ARG A 39 -2.25 -12.24 -22.28
C ARG A 39 -2.87 -11.15 -21.38
N SER A 40 -3.30 -10.01 -21.92
CA SER A 40 -3.96 -8.95 -21.14
C SER A 40 -5.40 -8.73 -21.61
N ASP A 41 -6.34 -9.41 -20.96
CA ASP A 41 -7.77 -9.37 -21.31
C ASP A 41 -8.37 -7.97 -21.19
N THR A 42 -7.97 -7.19 -20.19
CA THR A 42 -8.44 -5.81 -20.02
C THR A 42 -8.00 -4.90 -21.17
N LEU A 43 -6.77 -5.08 -21.67
CA LEU A 43 -6.26 -4.27 -22.77
C LEU A 43 -6.91 -4.63 -24.11
N LEU A 44 -7.23 -5.92 -24.31
CA LEU A 44 -8.02 -6.38 -25.45
C LEU A 44 -9.43 -5.80 -25.45
N ARG A 45 -10.12 -5.82 -24.30
CA ARG A 45 -11.46 -5.22 -24.17
C ARG A 45 -11.45 -3.72 -24.46
N LEU A 46 -10.44 -3.00 -23.94
CA LEU A 46 -10.26 -1.58 -24.24
C LEU A 46 -10.01 -1.34 -25.72
N PHE A 47 -9.15 -2.15 -26.35
CA PHE A 47 -8.88 -2.05 -27.79
C PHE A 47 -10.12 -2.32 -28.64
N ASP A 48 -10.85 -3.41 -28.36
CA ASP A 48 -12.06 -3.80 -29.09
C ASP A 48 -13.14 -2.71 -28.97
N PHE A 49 -13.33 -2.14 -27.78
CA PHE A 49 -14.28 -1.05 -27.56
C PHE A 49 -13.92 0.23 -28.33
N LEU A 50 -12.67 0.66 -28.26
CA LEU A 50 -12.22 1.85 -28.98
C LEU A 50 -12.28 1.64 -30.50
N LEU A 51 -11.98 0.43 -30.99
CA LEU A 51 -12.07 0.09 -32.41
C LEU A 51 -13.52 0.16 -32.89
N GLN A 52 -14.47 -0.41 -32.13
CA GLN A 52 -15.89 -0.35 -32.46
C GLN A 52 -16.41 1.10 -32.50
N GLN A 53 -16.09 1.90 -31.50
CA GLN A 53 -16.50 3.31 -31.46
C GLN A 53 -15.90 4.12 -32.62
N SER A 54 -14.67 3.79 -33.01
CA SER A 54 -13.99 4.45 -34.14
C SER A 54 -14.60 4.06 -35.50
N ILE A 55 -15.03 2.81 -35.66
CA ILE A 55 -15.77 2.35 -36.86
C ILE A 55 -17.11 3.09 -36.96
N GLU A 56 -17.78 3.32 -35.83
CA GLU A 56 -19.04 4.05 -35.73
C GLU A 56 -18.87 5.58 -35.78
N GLY A 57 -17.64 6.09 -35.89
CA GLY A 57 -17.34 7.52 -35.96
C GLY A 57 -17.57 8.29 -34.66
N ARG A 58 -17.70 7.59 -33.52
CA ARG A 58 -17.97 8.19 -32.21
C ARG A 58 -16.69 8.38 -31.40
N CYS A 59 -16.62 9.50 -30.68
CA CYS A 59 -15.54 9.79 -29.72
C CYS A 59 -16.05 9.55 -28.29
N PRO A 60 -15.76 8.38 -27.68
CA PRO A 60 -16.26 8.05 -26.36
C PRO A 60 -15.62 8.95 -25.30
N LYS A 61 -16.41 9.34 -24.30
CA LYS A 61 -15.90 10.11 -23.15
C LYS A 61 -15.12 9.20 -22.20
N GLU A 62 -14.17 9.76 -21.46
CA GLU A 62 -13.37 9.02 -20.47
C GLU A 62 -14.25 8.28 -19.44
N THR A 63 -15.37 8.89 -19.04
CA THR A 63 -16.35 8.32 -18.10
C THR A 63 -17.08 7.10 -18.68
N GLU A 64 -17.38 7.11 -19.98
CA GLU A 64 -18.07 6.01 -20.67
C GLU A 64 -17.14 4.79 -20.81
N ILE A 65 -15.86 5.02 -21.11
CA ILE A 65 -14.84 3.96 -21.17
C ILE A 65 -14.62 3.34 -19.78
N ALA A 66 -14.62 4.16 -18.74
CA ALA A 66 -14.50 3.72 -17.35
C ALA A 66 -15.68 2.81 -16.94
N GLU A 67 -16.90 3.17 -17.33
CA GLU A 67 -18.11 2.40 -17.02
C GLU A 67 -18.19 1.08 -17.80
N GLU A 68 -17.85 1.07 -19.08
CA GLU A 68 -18.00 -0.13 -19.91
C GLU A 68 -16.90 -1.17 -19.67
N ILE A 69 -15.64 -0.73 -19.49
CA ILE A 69 -14.48 -1.64 -19.46
C ILE A 69 -14.00 -1.95 -18.05
N PHE A 70 -14.13 -1.00 -17.12
CA PHE A 70 -13.51 -1.10 -15.79
C PHE A 70 -14.51 -1.32 -14.64
N ARG A 71 -15.83 -1.39 -14.93
CA ARG A 71 -16.87 -1.65 -13.92
C ARG A 71 -17.04 -3.12 -13.53
N VAL A 72 -16.45 -4.06 -14.29
CA VAL A 72 -16.47 -5.49 -13.94
C VAL A 72 -15.41 -5.75 -12.86
N GLY A 73 -15.81 -5.58 -11.60
CA GLY A 73 -14.99 -5.86 -10.42
C GLY A 73 -14.94 -4.68 -9.45
N SER A 74 -15.91 -4.65 -8.53
CA SER A 74 -15.96 -3.90 -7.26
C SER A 74 -14.78 -2.95 -7.00
N SER A 75 -14.85 -1.69 -7.42
CA SER A 75 -13.89 -0.68 -7.02
C SER A 75 -14.52 0.70 -7.00
N GLU A 76 -14.21 1.43 -5.93
CA GLU A 76 -14.83 2.69 -5.51
C GLU A 76 -14.91 3.75 -6.62
N PRO A 77 -16.00 4.56 -6.64
CA PRO A 77 -16.18 5.65 -7.58
C PRO A 77 -15.12 6.74 -7.33
N GLY A 78 -14.10 6.80 -8.19
CA GLY A 78 -13.05 7.83 -8.16
C GLY A 78 -11.74 7.43 -8.83
N HIS A 79 -11.39 6.15 -8.84
CA HIS A 79 -10.11 5.66 -9.38
C HIS A 79 -10.17 5.23 -10.85
N GLN A 80 -11.35 5.24 -11.47
CA GLN A 80 -11.58 4.63 -12.78
C GLN A 80 -10.98 5.43 -13.95
N GLY A 81 -11.05 6.77 -13.93
CA GLY A 81 -10.46 7.62 -14.99
C GLY A 81 -8.93 7.47 -15.10
N SER A 82 -8.25 7.32 -13.96
CA SER A 82 -6.79 7.08 -13.94
C SER A 82 -6.42 5.78 -14.66
N ARG A 83 -7.25 4.73 -14.55
CA ARG A 83 -7.04 3.42 -15.19
C ARG A 83 -7.27 3.49 -16.71
N VAL A 84 -8.23 4.30 -17.15
CA VAL A 84 -8.46 4.57 -18.58
C VAL A 84 -7.21 5.22 -19.19
N ARG A 85 -6.69 6.29 -18.58
CA ARG A 85 -5.50 7.00 -19.09
C ARG A 85 -4.27 6.11 -19.15
N VAL A 86 -4.02 5.31 -18.11
CA VAL A 86 -2.90 4.34 -18.09
C VAL A 86 -3.10 3.23 -19.13
N GLY A 87 -4.33 2.74 -19.31
CA GLY A 87 -4.68 1.74 -20.32
C GLY A 87 -4.42 2.25 -21.74
N VAL A 88 -4.88 3.45 -22.07
CA VAL A 88 -4.69 4.08 -23.39
C VAL A 88 -3.22 4.41 -23.64
N TYR A 89 -2.47 4.85 -22.63
CA TYR A 89 -1.02 5.04 -22.75
C TYR A 89 -0.30 3.73 -23.09
N ARG A 90 -0.63 2.63 -22.39
CA ARG A 90 -0.09 1.29 -22.70
C ARG A 90 -0.48 0.84 -24.10
N LEU A 91 -1.69 1.17 -24.55
CA LEU A 91 -2.17 0.86 -25.89
C LEU A 91 -1.38 1.61 -26.97
N ARG A 92 -1.17 2.92 -26.82
CA ARG A 92 -0.32 3.73 -27.71
C ARG A 92 1.08 3.13 -27.84
N LYS A 93 1.72 2.83 -26.70
CA LYS A 93 3.05 2.20 -26.70
C LYS A 93 3.08 0.86 -27.43
N LYS A 94 2.02 0.05 -27.33
CA LYS A 94 1.93 -1.22 -28.07
C LYS A 94 1.73 -1.03 -29.57
N LEU A 95 0.97 -0.02 -29.99
CA LEU A 95 0.84 0.36 -31.40
C LEU A 95 2.20 0.80 -31.96
N ASP A 96 2.91 1.65 -31.22
CA ASP A 96 4.26 2.09 -31.59
C ASP A 96 5.21 0.89 -31.77
N MET A 97 5.17 -0.09 -30.86
CA MET A 97 5.96 -1.32 -30.98
C MET A 97 5.56 -2.20 -32.16
N PHE A 98 4.26 -2.30 -32.49
CA PHE A 98 3.79 -3.12 -33.61
C PHE A 98 4.14 -2.50 -34.97
N TYR A 99 4.18 -1.17 -35.05
CA TYR A 99 4.45 -0.42 -36.27
C TYR A 99 5.90 0.07 -36.40
N ALA A 100 6.77 -0.19 -35.40
CA ALA A 100 8.17 0.23 -35.40
C ALA A 100 8.93 -0.13 -36.68
N ASP A 101 8.66 -1.31 -37.25
CA ASP A 101 9.33 -1.83 -38.45
C ASP A 101 8.41 -1.91 -39.68
N LYS A 102 7.22 -1.29 -39.66
CA LYS A 102 6.20 -1.42 -40.72
C LYS A 102 5.86 -0.08 -41.36
N SER A 103 6.13 0.04 -42.66
CA SER A 103 5.70 1.16 -43.50
C SER A 103 4.33 0.86 -44.13
N GLY A 104 3.30 1.66 -43.81
CA GLY A 104 1.94 1.49 -44.33
C GLY A 104 0.91 2.35 -43.60
N ALA A 105 -0.38 2.06 -43.79
CA ALA A 105 -1.46 2.68 -43.02
C ALA A 105 -1.35 2.26 -41.54
N GLN A 106 -1.25 3.22 -40.63
CA GLN A 106 -1.03 2.96 -39.20
C GLN A 106 -2.21 3.45 -38.37
N LEU A 107 -2.66 2.64 -37.42
CA LEU A 107 -3.64 3.04 -36.42
C LEU A 107 -2.97 3.87 -35.33
N THR A 108 -3.38 5.14 -35.18
CA THR A 108 -2.89 6.03 -34.13
C THR A 108 -4.05 6.54 -33.27
N ILE A 109 -3.80 6.71 -31.97
CA ILE A 109 -4.72 7.39 -31.05
C ILE A 109 -4.13 8.76 -30.70
N PRO A 110 -4.70 9.89 -31.19
CA PRO A 110 -4.17 11.23 -30.90
C PRO A 110 -4.11 11.53 -29.39
N PRO A 111 -3.19 12.40 -28.94
CA PRO A 111 -3.11 12.79 -27.53
C PRO A 111 -4.38 13.54 -27.11
N GLY A 112 -5.02 13.10 -26.03
CA GLY A 112 -6.27 13.70 -25.53
C GLY A 112 -7.55 13.13 -26.16
N GLU A 113 -7.44 12.33 -27.21
CA GLU A 113 -8.58 11.69 -27.87
C GLU A 113 -8.63 10.18 -27.57
N TYR A 114 -9.83 9.61 -27.69
CA TYR A 114 -10.14 8.20 -27.46
C TYR A 114 -10.71 7.54 -28.73
N VAL A 115 -10.16 7.89 -29.91
CA VAL A 115 -10.57 7.36 -31.22
C VAL A 115 -9.34 6.94 -32.01
N PHE A 116 -9.48 5.88 -32.81
CA PHE A 116 -8.47 5.46 -33.77
C PHE A 116 -8.58 6.27 -35.07
N VAL A 117 -7.45 6.81 -35.50
CA VAL A 117 -7.31 7.48 -36.79
C VAL A 117 -6.33 6.68 -37.64
N LEU A 118 -6.70 6.43 -38.89
CA LEU A 118 -5.84 5.79 -39.87
C LEU A 118 -4.89 6.84 -40.48
N LYS A 119 -3.59 6.69 -40.24
CA LYS A 119 -2.56 7.54 -40.84
C LYS A 119 -1.90 6.78 -42.00
N THR A 120 -2.18 7.17 -43.23
CA THR A 120 -1.43 6.75 -44.42
C THR A 120 -0.33 7.77 -44.72
N PRO A 121 0.94 7.36 -44.91
CA PRO A 121 1.98 8.27 -45.37
C PRO A 121 1.71 8.58 -46.86
N GLY A 122 1.07 9.72 -47.14
CA GLY A 122 0.85 10.18 -48.52
C GLY A 122 -0.36 11.07 -48.78
N VAL A 123 -1.25 11.31 -47.81
CA VAL A 123 -2.37 12.27 -47.97
C VAL A 123 -2.30 13.31 -46.86
N GLU A 124 -1.81 14.50 -47.20
CA GLU A 124 -2.02 15.71 -46.41
C GLU A 124 -3.53 15.95 -46.31
N SER A 125 -4.10 15.75 -45.12
CA SER A 125 -5.44 16.24 -44.83
C SER A 125 -5.33 17.75 -44.66
N LYS A 126 -5.76 18.43 -45.72
CA LYS A 126 -5.89 19.88 -45.84
C LYS A 126 -7.01 20.35 -44.90
N ASN A 127 -6.66 20.64 -43.65
CA ASN A 127 -7.40 21.62 -42.86
C ASN A 127 -6.69 22.96 -43.02
N ASP A 128 -7.11 23.69 -44.06
CA ASP A 128 -6.87 25.12 -44.20
C ASP A 128 -7.56 25.84 -43.02
N TRP A 129 -6.82 26.07 -41.94
CA TRP A 129 -6.95 27.36 -41.27
C TRP A 129 -5.85 28.25 -41.85
N ALA A 130 -6.31 29.28 -42.55
CA ALA A 130 -5.53 30.14 -43.40
C ALA A 130 -4.32 30.76 -42.69
N ALA A 131 -3.20 30.69 -43.42
CA ALA A 131 -2.11 31.66 -43.51
C ALA A 131 -1.95 32.65 -42.35
N THR A 132 -0.87 32.50 -41.60
CA THR A 132 -0.12 33.69 -41.17
C THR A 132 1.26 33.60 -41.81
N ASP A 133 1.58 34.68 -42.50
CA ASP A 133 2.82 34.89 -43.23
C ASP A 133 4.06 34.44 -42.45
N LYS A 134 5.04 33.95 -43.21
CA LYS A 134 6.38 33.63 -42.72
C LYS A 134 7.04 34.91 -42.18
N LEU A 135 6.81 35.22 -40.91
CA LEU A 135 7.68 36.11 -40.16
C LEU A 135 8.98 35.35 -39.83
N PRO A 136 10.15 36.02 -39.91
CA PRO A 136 11.41 35.38 -39.58
C PRO A 136 11.40 35.10 -38.08
N ILE A 137 11.29 33.82 -37.70
CA ILE A 137 11.36 33.42 -36.29
C ILE A 137 12.79 33.66 -35.83
N ALA A 138 12.98 34.81 -35.17
CA ALA A 138 14.18 35.15 -34.44
C ALA A 138 14.49 34.00 -33.45
N ARG A 139 15.64 33.36 -33.66
CA ARG A 139 16.14 32.16 -32.96
C ARG A 139 16.44 32.38 -31.46
N HIS A 140 15.98 33.48 -30.87
CA HIS A 140 16.35 33.91 -29.52
C HIS A 140 15.21 33.80 -28.48
N ARG A 141 13.97 33.47 -28.90
CA ARG A 141 12.83 33.24 -27.98
C ARG A 141 12.62 31.77 -27.56
N SER A 142 13.17 30.79 -28.30
CA SER A 142 13.04 29.36 -27.92
C SER A 142 13.85 28.99 -26.68
N SER A 143 14.98 29.67 -26.43
CA SER A 143 15.77 29.51 -25.21
C SER A 143 15.02 29.99 -23.96
N LEU A 144 14.18 31.02 -24.09
CA LEU A 144 13.37 31.53 -22.97
C LEU A 144 12.22 30.58 -22.63
N ILE A 145 11.61 29.97 -23.65
CA ILE A 145 10.56 28.96 -23.45
C ILE A 145 11.14 27.70 -22.78
N PHE A 146 12.31 27.24 -23.24
CA PHE A 146 13.02 26.13 -22.60
C PHE A 146 13.42 26.46 -21.16
N ALA A 147 13.91 27.67 -20.90
CA ALA A 147 14.23 28.12 -19.55
C ALA A 147 12.97 28.16 -18.66
N ALA A 148 11.83 28.64 -19.18
CA ALA A 148 10.57 28.67 -18.45
C ALA A 148 10.05 27.26 -18.11
N ILE A 149 10.18 26.30 -19.05
CA ILE A 149 9.83 24.90 -18.81
C ILE A 149 10.75 24.28 -17.75
N LEU A 150 12.06 24.55 -17.83
CA LEU A 150 13.02 24.05 -16.85
C LEU A 150 12.76 24.61 -15.45
N ILE A 151 12.46 25.91 -15.36
CA ILE A 151 12.07 26.57 -14.10
C ILE A 151 10.78 25.96 -13.56
N LEU A 152 9.76 25.77 -14.41
CA LEU A 152 8.50 25.14 -14.01
C LEU A 152 8.72 23.71 -13.52
N LEU A 153 9.60 22.95 -14.16
CA LEU A 153 9.95 21.59 -13.75
C LEU A 153 10.69 21.60 -12.41
N LEU A 154 11.66 22.49 -12.23
CA LEU A 154 12.35 22.69 -10.94
C LEU A 154 11.39 23.08 -9.83
N VAL A 155 10.47 24.01 -10.08
CA VAL A 155 9.44 24.42 -9.13
C VAL A 155 8.52 23.25 -8.81
N ASN A 156 8.08 22.46 -9.80
CA ASN A 156 7.25 21.27 -9.54
C ASN A 156 8.02 20.20 -8.75
N VAL A 157 9.30 19.99 -9.01
CA VAL A 157 10.15 19.08 -8.23
C VAL A 157 10.34 19.61 -6.81
N LEU A 158 10.49 20.92 -6.62
CA LEU A 158 10.59 21.54 -5.29
C LEU A 158 9.27 21.43 -4.52
N PHE A 159 8.15 21.71 -5.18
CA PHE A 159 6.81 21.55 -4.61
C PHE A 159 6.51 20.09 -4.29
N ALA A 160 6.84 19.16 -5.19
CA ALA A 160 6.72 17.73 -4.93
C ALA A 160 7.62 17.29 -3.78
N SER A 161 8.86 17.77 -3.70
CA SER A 161 9.76 17.50 -2.59
C SER A 161 9.28 18.11 -1.28
N PHE A 162 8.58 19.24 -1.30
CA PHE A 162 8.04 19.87 -0.09
C PHE A 162 6.75 19.19 0.38
N TYR A 163 5.83 18.88 -0.55
CA TYR A 163 4.57 18.20 -0.27
C TYR A 163 4.75 16.70 0.03
N PHE A 164 5.54 15.99 -0.77
CA PHE A 164 5.82 14.56 -0.61
C PHE A 164 7.07 14.27 0.24
N GLY A 165 7.95 15.25 0.48
CA GLY A 165 9.03 15.08 1.46
C GLY A 165 8.48 14.79 2.85
N ASN A 166 7.39 15.46 3.23
CA ASN A 166 6.66 15.16 4.48
C ASN A 166 5.89 13.83 4.43
N ALA A 167 5.58 13.29 3.24
CA ALA A 167 4.93 11.99 3.08
C ALA A 167 5.93 10.82 3.12
N LEU A 168 7.16 11.03 2.65
CA LEU A 168 8.30 10.12 2.84
C LEU A 168 8.79 10.15 4.28
N ASP A 169 8.62 11.28 4.97
CA ASP A 169 8.85 11.45 6.41
C ASP A 169 7.67 10.93 7.27
N SER A 170 6.79 10.08 6.70
CA SER A 170 5.82 9.26 7.45
C SER A 170 6.52 8.16 8.30
N SER A 171 7.86 8.14 8.32
CA SER A 171 8.66 7.59 9.42
C SER A 171 8.47 8.35 10.74
N ASN A 172 7.93 9.57 10.72
CA ASN A 172 7.55 10.36 11.88
C ASN A 172 6.14 10.02 12.38
N GLY A 173 5.92 8.74 12.65
CA GLY A 173 4.81 8.30 13.49
C GLY A 173 4.89 8.91 14.91
N PRO A 174 3.98 8.52 15.82
CA PRO A 174 3.82 9.06 17.19
C PRO A 174 5.05 9.04 18.14
N ALA A 175 6.26 8.79 17.63
CA ALA A 175 7.55 9.13 18.24
C ALA A 175 7.69 10.62 18.65
N ARG A 176 6.75 11.51 18.28
CA ARG A 176 6.63 12.87 18.85
C ARG A 176 6.03 12.92 20.26
N SER A 177 5.40 11.85 20.74
CA SER A 177 4.90 11.88 22.11
C SER A 177 6.09 11.95 23.08
N LYS A 178 5.97 12.79 24.11
CA LYS A 178 7.00 12.92 25.15
C LYS A 178 7.34 11.58 25.82
N LEU A 179 6.44 10.59 25.74
CA LEU A 179 6.62 9.26 26.28
C LEU A 179 7.59 8.41 25.45
N TRP A 180 7.50 8.45 24.12
CA TRP A 180 8.29 7.58 23.23
C TRP A 180 9.60 8.22 22.74
N GLN A 181 9.69 9.55 22.79
CA GLN A 181 10.87 10.30 22.35
C GLN A 181 12.20 9.87 23.01
N PRO A 182 12.25 9.51 24.31
CA PRO A 182 13.49 9.05 24.92
C PRO A 182 14.06 7.80 24.26
N PHE A 183 13.21 6.85 23.87
CA PHE A 183 13.64 5.58 23.25
C PHE A 183 14.19 5.77 21.84
N SER A 184 13.66 6.73 21.07
CA SER A 184 14.16 7.01 19.71
C SER A 184 15.44 7.85 19.68
N SER A 185 15.71 8.59 20.76
CA SER A 185 16.91 9.43 20.91
C SER A 185 18.01 8.79 21.75
N SER A 186 17.70 7.70 22.46
CA SER A 186 18.65 6.93 23.28
C SER A 186 19.65 6.19 22.40
N LYS A 187 20.90 6.13 22.89
CA LYS A 187 21.95 5.26 22.33
C LYS A 187 21.99 3.88 23.00
N ARG A 188 21.15 3.65 24.01
CA ARG A 188 21.10 2.38 24.75
C ARG A 188 20.29 1.36 23.96
N HIS A 189 20.56 0.08 24.20
CA HIS A 189 19.70 -0.98 23.70
C HIS A 189 18.34 -0.87 24.39
N THR A 190 17.27 -1.13 23.63
CA THR A 190 15.91 -1.21 24.19
C THR A 190 15.46 -2.66 24.17
N PHE A 191 15.27 -3.26 25.35
CA PHE A 191 14.68 -4.58 25.46
C PHE A 191 13.16 -4.50 25.42
N PHE A 192 12.55 -5.27 24.52
CA PHE A 192 11.11 -5.47 24.44
C PHE A 192 10.78 -6.75 25.20
N VAL A 193 10.41 -6.61 26.47
CA VAL A 193 10.19 -7.71 27.41
C VAL A 193 8.74 -8.18 27.30
N ILE A 194 8.54 -9.43 26.92
CA ILE A 194 7.24 -10.06 26.78
C ILE A 194 6.92 -10.84 28.06
N GLY A 195 5.76 -10.56 28.66
CA GLY A 195 5.26 -11.31 29.80
C GLY A 195 4.97 -12.77 29.42
N ASP A 196 5.60 -13.69 30.13
CA ASP A 196 5.39 -15.13 30.03
C ASP A 196 5.08 -15.73 31.41
N TYR A 197 4.48 -16.91 31.38
CA TYR A 197 4.04 -17.61 32.57
C TYR A 197 4.77 -18.93 32.68
N PHE A 198 5.28 -19.20 33.87
CA PHE A 198 5.81 -20.50 34.24
C PHE A 198 4.69 -21.55 34.21
N MET A 199 5.00 -22.71 33.65
CA MET A 199 4.14 -23.88 33.56
C MET A 199 4.93 -25.11 34.00
N PHE A 200 4.21 -26.09 34.52
CA PHE A 200 4.77 -27.36 34.94
C PHE A 200 3.82 -28.49 34.58
N GLU A 201 4.35 -29.70 34.54
CA GLU A 201 3.57 -30.88 34.19
C GLU A 201 3.01 -31.55 35.44
N ARG A 202 1.80 -32.08 35.32
CA ARG A 202 1.19 -32.99 36.30
C ARG A 202 0.99 -34.34 35.65
N ALA A 203 1.78 -35.32 36.10
CA ALA A 203 1.56 -36.72 35.81
C ALA A 203 0.25 -37.20 36.44
N GLN A 204 -0.55 -37.95 35.68
CA GLN A 204 -1.67 -38.71 36.24
C GLN A 204 -1.24 -40.13 36.57
N ASP A 205 -1.79 -40.68 37.65
CA ASP A 205 -1.44 -42.02 38.11
C ASP A 205 -1.89 -43.07 37.06
N GLY A 206 -0.92 -43.80 36.50
CA GLY A 206 -1.15 -44.82 35.48
C GLY A 206 -1.38 -44.33 34.05
N ASP A 207 -1.24 -43.03 33.77
CA ASP A 207 -1.34 -42.48 32.41
C ASP A 207 0.06 -42.18 31.84
N GLU A 208 0.23 -42.37 30.53
CA GLU A 208 1.46 -42.01 29.81
C GLU A 208 1.55 -40.50 29.56
N PHE A 209 0.40 -39.81 29.60
CA PHE A 209 0.30 -38.39 29.34
C PHE A 209 0.33 -37.56 30.62
N SER A 210 1.19 -36.53 30.61
CA SER A 210 1.20 -35.46 31.60
C SER A 210 0.36 -34.28 31.11
N GLU A 211 -0.31 -33.61 32.05
CA GLU A 211 -1.06 -32.38 31.78
C GLU A 211 -0.19 -31.17 32.10
N VAL A 212 -0.03 -30.24 31.16
CA VAL A 212 0.63 -28.95 31.42
C VAL A 212 -0.32 -28.04 32.19
N ILE A 213 0.11 -27.60 33.37
CA ILE A 213 -0.66 -26.75 34.27
C ILE A 213 0.00 -25.39 34.38
N GLN A 214 -0.85 -24.36 34.45
CA GLN A 214 -0.47 -23.00 34.79
C GLN A 214 -1.12 -22.61 36.12
N ASP A 215 -0.31 -22.37 37.14
CA ASP A 215 -0.75 -21.78 38.42
C ASP A 215 -0.08 -20.42 38.61
N LEU A 216 -0.87 -19.35 38.59
CA LEU A 216 -0.36 -17.97 38.72
C LEU A 216 0.28 -17.67 40.07
N SER A 217 0.11 -18.53 41.08
CA SER A 217 0.81 -18.41 42.36
C SER A 217 2.23 -18.96 42.32
N ILE A 218 2.57 -19.75 41.30
CA ILE A 218 3.89 -20.33 41.05
C ILE A 218 4.47 -19.67 39.81
N GLY A 219 5.30 -18.64 40.02
CA GLY A 219 5.78 -17.77 38.94
C GLY A 219 7.14 -18.17 38.36
N ASP A 220 7.86 -19.05 39.02
CA ASP A 220 9.22 -19.46 38.65
C ASP A 220 9.58 -20.81 39.30
N VAL A 221 10.76 -21.33 38.95
CA VAL A 221 11.28 -22.60 39.45
C VAL A 221 11.48 -22.60 40.98
N ASP A 222 11.92 -21.47 41.56
CA ASP A 222 12.16 -21.37 43.00
C ASP A 222 10.86 -21.46 43.80
N THR A 223 9.82 -20.73 43.37
CA THR A 223 8.48 -20.78 43.95
C THR A 223 7.81 -22.13 43.75
N PHE A 224 8.09 -22.83 42.65
CA PHE A 224 7.63 -24.20 42.42
C PHE A 224 8.18 -25.17 43.48
N TYR A 225 9.49 -25.15 43.72
CA TYR A 225 10.07 -26.01 44.75
C TYR A 225 9.67 -25.59 46.17
N GLU A 226 9.45 -24.29 46.42
CA GLU A 226 8.86 -23.82 47.67
C GLU A 226 7.45 -24.40 47.88
N HIS A 227 6.63 -24.44 46.83
CA HIS A 227 5.30 -25.05 46.85
C HIS A 227 5.38 -26.55 47.14
N LEU A 228 6.25 -27.31 46.46
CA LEU A 228 6.43 -28.75 46.70
C LEU A 228 6.91 -29.09 48.11
N ASN A 229 7.68 -28.19 48.73
CA ASN A 229 8.11 -28.37 50.11
C ASN A 229 6.96 -28.20 51.11
N LYS A 230 5.98 -27.33 50.80
CA LYS A 230 4.78 -27.11 51.62
C LYS A 230 3.73 -28.20 51.42
N THR A 231 3.71 -28.82 50.24
CA THR A 231 2.68 -29.80 49.83
C THR A 231 3.36 -31.09 49.35
N PRO A 232 3.85 -31.94 50.28
CA PRO A 232 4.67 -33.10 49.92
C PRO A 232 3.95 -34.12 49.04
N GLU A 233 2.62 -34.22 49.09
CA GLU A 233 1.82 -35.11 48.25
C GLU A 233 2.00 -34.82 46.75
N ASN A 234 2.26 -33.56 46.36
CA ASN A 234 2.39 -33.17 44.97
C ASN A 234 3.74 -33.57 44.35
N ARG A 235 4.74 -33.92 45.16
CA ARG A 235 6.11 -34.23 44.66
C ARG A 235 6.16 -35.40 43.67
N ASN A 236 5.25 -36.35 43.80
CA ASN A 236 5.23 -37.53 42.95
C ASN A 236 4.51 -37.29 41.62
N TYR A 237 3.79 -36.17 41.50
CA TYR A 237 2.95 -35.88 40.35
C TYR A 237 3.43 -34.67 39.57
N PHE A 238 4.06 -33.69 40.23
CA PHE A 238 4.46 -32.45 39.58
C PHE A 238 5.89 -32.54 39.07
N ILE A 239 6.07 -32.31 37.78
CA ILE A 239 7.34 -32.37 37.07
C ILE A 239 7.64 -30.97 36.53
N ASN A 240 8.87 -30.50 36.76
CA ASN A 240 9.32 -29.21 36.25
C ASN A 240 10.25 -29.44 35.05
N ASP A 241 9.77 -29.06 33.87
CA ASP A 241 10.53 -29.05 32.60
C ASP A 241 10.91 -27.64 32.14
N ASP A 242 10.87 -26.65 33.06
CA ASP A 242 11.21 -25.24 32.81
C ASP A 242 10.41 -24.65 31.64
N LEU A 243 9.10 -24.94 31.64
CA LEU A 243 8.18 -24.53 30.58
C LEU A 243 7.68 -23.10 30.82
N TYR A 244 7.71 -22.29 29.77
CA TYR A 244 7.12 -20.95 29.77
C TYR A 244 6.23 -20.74 28.57
N ALA A 245 5.09 -20.08 28.80
CA ALA A 245 4.15 -19.74 27.74
C ALA A 245 3.80 -18.26 27.72
N VAL A 246 3.66 -17.72 26.52
CA VAL A 246 3.23 -16.34 26.27
C VAL A 246 1.75 -16.33 25.89
N SER A 247 0.97 -15.42 26.48
CA SER A 247 -0.44 -15.25 26.10
C SER A 247 -0.57 -14.74 24.66
N SER A 248 -1.48 -15.33 23.89
CA SER A 248 -1.79 -14.92 22.52
C SER A 248 -2.41 -13.51 22.44
N ASP A 249 -3.01 -13.02 23.53
CA ASP A 249 -3.60 -11.67 23.62
C ASP A 249 -2.57 -10.55 23.39
N ILE A 250 -1.29 -10.85 23.62
CA ILE A 250 -0.18 -9.93 23.43
C ILE A 250 0.03 -9.60 21.94
N LEU A 251 -0.28 -10.52 21.02
CA LEU A 251 0.00 -10.37 19.58
C LEU A 251 -0.71 -9.15 18.99
N GLY A 252 -1.97 -8.92 19.37
CA GLY A 252 -2.74 -7.74 18.94
C GLY A 252 -2.14 -6.43 19.46
N SER A 253 -1.54 -6.44 20.65
CA SER A 253 -0.91 -5.28 21.27
C SER A 253 0.44 -4.96 20.62
N ILE A 254 1.24 -5.97 20.26
CA ILE A 254 2.49 -5.80 19.51
C ILE A 254 2.23 -5.10 18.19
N SER A 255 1.22 -5.55 17.44
CA SER A 255 0.86 -4.95 16.14
C SER A 255 0.55 -3.46 16.27
N LYS A 256 -0.22 -3.07 17.30
CA LYS A 256 -0.51 -1.64 17.57
C LYS A 256 0.73 -0.85 17.94
N LEU A 257 1.60 -1.41 18.79
CA LEU A 257 2.84 -0.75 19.24
C LEU A 257 3.90 -0.64 18.15
N SER A 258 3.90 -1.53 17.16
CA SER A 258 4.89 -1.53 16.07
C SER A 258 4.99 -0.18 15.34
N SER A 259 3.86 0.53 15.18
CA SER A 259 3.80 1.85 14.56
C SER A 259 4.52 2.94 15.38
N TYR A 260 4.54 2.80 16.71
CA TYR A 260 5.21 3.72 17.64
C TYR A 260 6.71 3.42 17.76
N LEU A 261 7.07 2.14 17.61
CA LEU A 261 8.42 1.64 17.86
C LEU A 261 9.24 1.39 16.58
N LYS A 262 8.73 1.79 15.41
CA LYS A 262 9.33 1.51 14.10
C LYS A 262 10.82 1.90 13.99
N ASN A 263 11.22 2.98 14.66
CA ASN A 263 12.60 3.50 14.61
C ASN A 263 13.38 3.21 15.90
N VAL A 264 12.86 2.38 16.81
CA VAL A 264 13.54 1.98 18.04
C VAL A 264 14.22 0.63 17.79
N PRO A 265 15.53 0.47 18.05
CA PRO A 265 16.21 -0.81 17.92
C PRO A 265 15.80 -1.74 19.08
N LEU A 266 14.69 -2.45 18.88
CA LEU A 266 14.13 -3.38 19.86
C LEU A 266 14.86 -4.72 19.85
N GLN A 267 15.20 -5.23 21.03
CA GLN A 267 15.65 -6.60 21.24
C GLN A 267 14.57 -7.36 22.02
N PRO A 268 13.87 -8.33 21.40
CA PRO A 268 12.84 -9.08 22.09
C PRO A 268 13.47 -10.01 23.14
N THR A 269 12.84 -10.10 24.31
CA THR A 269 13.15 -11.07 25.36
C THR A 269 11.88 -11.41 26.14
N THR A 270 11.91 -12.47 26.93
CA THR A 270 10.81 -12.82 27.84
C THR A 270 11.06 -12.33 29.25
N SER A 271 10.01 -12.32 30.07
CA SER A 271 10.06 -11.95 31.49
C SER A 271 10.98 -12.90 32.27
N SER A 272 10.86 -14.20 31.99
CA SER A 272 11.70 -15.28 32.55
C SER A 272 13.20 -15.13 32.23
N ASN A 273 13.54 -14.64 31.03
CA ASN A 273 14.93 -14.47 30.59
C ASN A 273 15.54 -13.12 30.97
N LEU A 274 14.78 -12.24 31.64
CA LEU A 274 15.27 -10.93 32.04
C LEU A 274 16.26 -11.07 33.20
N ASN A 275 17.45 -10.50 33.05
CA ASN A 275 18.50 -10.54 34.08
C ASN A 275 18.89 -9.13 34.59
N PRO A 276 19.57 -9.04 35.76
CA PRO A 276 19.94 -7.76 36.36
C PRO A 276 20.87 -6.88 35.52
N ASP A 277 21.68 -7.45 34.63
CA ASP A 277 22.59 -6.68 33.79
C ASP A 277 21.83 -5.95 32.69
N MET A 278 20.82 -6.60 32.10
CA MET A 278 19.89 -5.96 31.15
C MET A 278 19.16 -4.77 31.76
N MET A 279 18.81 -4.84 33.05
CA MET A 279 18.13 -3.75 33.77
C MET A 279 18.98 -2.49 33.96
N LYS A 280 20.31 -2.63 34.07
CA LYS A 280 21.21 -1.51 34.43
C LYS A 280 21.61 -0.65 33.23
N SER A 281 21.80 -1.27 32.07
CA SER A 281 22.43 -0.62 30.90
C SER A 281 21.48 -0.34 29.74
N SER A 282 20.21 -0.74 29.86
CA SER A 282 19.27 -0.72 28.74
C SER A 282 17.95 -0.07 29.12
N ASP A 283 17.24 0.40 28.10
CA ASP A 283 15.86 0.85 28.22
C ASP A 283 14.93 -0.38 28.13
N ILE A 284 13.79 -0.37 28.82
CA ILE A 284 12.87 -1.51 28.88
C ILE A 284 11.46 -1.08 28.49
N ILE A 285 10.89 -1.82 27.56
CA ILE A 285 9.47 -1.76 27.21
C ILE A 285 8.88 -3.12 27.57
N TYR A 286 8.05 -3.16 28.59
CA TYR A 286 7.34 -4.37 28.99
C TYR A 286 5.98 -4.45 28.32
N LEU A 287 5.63 -5.63 27.80
CA LEU A 287 4.31 -5.94 27.28
C LEU A 287 3.81 -7.29 27.81
N GLY A 288 2.78 -7.22 28.63
CA GLY A 288 2.14 -8.39 29.23
C GLY A 288 1.23 -7.96 30.37
N ALA A 289 0.53 -8.91 30.97
CA ALA A 289 -0.19 -8.66 32.21
C ALA A 289 0.80 -8.46 33.38
N LEU A 290 0.39 -7.78 34.45
CA LEU A 290 1.29 -7.44 35.56
C LEU A 290 1.69 -8.65 36.40
N ASP A 291 0.93 -9.74 36.35
CA ASP A 291 1.23 -11.01 37.01
C ASP A 291 2.34 -11.81 36.30
N ALA A 292 2.40 -11.74 34.97
CA ALA A 292 3.49 -12.30 34.14
C ALA A 292 4.81 -11.52 34.23
N MET A 293 4.83 -10.41 34.98
CA MET A 293 6.03 -9.60 35.15
C MET A 293 6.96 -10.22 36.17
N SER A 294 8.23 -10.41 35.80
CA SER A 294 9.23 -11.00 36.68
C SER A 294 9.43 -10.12 37.93
N PRO A 295 9.75 -10.73 39.09
CA PRO A 295 10.00 -9.97 40.33
C PRO A 295 11.07 -8.88 40.15
N LEU A 296 12.04 -9.12 39.27
CA LEU A 296 13.12 -8.20 38.95
C LEU A 296 12.61 -6.86 38.38
N LEU A 297 11.58 -6.89 37.53
CA LEU A 297 10.97 -5.69 36.96
C LEU A 297 9.83 -5.16 37.85
N ARG A 298 9.03 -6.08 38.42
CA ARG A 298 7.82 -5.76 39.19
C ARG A 298 8.11 -5.04 40.48
N ASN A 299 9.05 -5.52 41.29
CA ASN A 299 9.34 -4.96 42.62
C ASN A 299 9.75 -3.49 42.58
N PRO A 300 10.76 -3.07 41.80
CA PRO A 300 11.16 -1.66 41.74
C PRO A 300 10.06 -0.77 41.15
N LEU A 301 9.28 -1.29 40.18
CA LEU A 301 8.16 -0.54 39.59
C LEU A 301 7.05 -0.27 40.62
N LEU A 302 6.64 -1.28 41.39
CA LEU A 302 5.62 -1.14 42.43
C LEU A 302 6.09 -0.22 43.56
N GLU A 303 7.36 -0.35 43.97
CA GLU A 303 7.96 0.52 44.99
C GLU A 303 7.96 1.99 44.55
N ALA A 304 8.42 2.27 43.31
CA ALA A 304 8.47 3.63 42.78
C ALA A 304 7.07 4.24 42.54
N SER A 305 6.10 3.42 42.13
CA SER A 305 4.75 3.88 41.78
C SER A 305 3.79 3.98 42.96
N LYS A 306 4.18 3.45 44.14
CA LYS A 306 3.32 3.27 45.32
C LYS A 306 2.11 2.37 45.09
N PHE A 307 2.06 1.63 43.97
CA PHE A 307 1.03 0.61 43.75
C PHE A 307 1.35 -0.65 44.55
N ARG A 308 0.30 -1.31 45.06
CA ARG A 308 0.40 -2.62 45.73
C ARG A 308 -0.54 -3.60 45.04
N CYS A 309 0.00 -4.76 44.66
CA CYS A 309 -0.83 -5.88 44.20
C CYS A 309 -1.43 -6.61 45.41
N GLY A 310 -2.66 -7.12 45.27
CA GLY A 310 -3.26 -8.06 46.22
C GLY A 310 -2.70 -9.46 46.06
N LYS A 311 -3.55 -10.50 46.22
CA LYS A 311 -3.17 -11.88 45.89
C LYS A 311 -2.78 -12.04 44.42
N THR A 312 -3.41 -11.24 43.57
CA THR A 312 -3.05 -11.08 42.16
C THR A 312 -2.96 -9.59 41.84
N CYS A 313 -2.21 -9.22 40.80
CA CYS A 313 -2.13 -7.83 40.36
C CYS A 313 -3.42 -7.31 39.68
N TYR A 314 -4.49 -8.11 39.63
CA TYR A 314 -5.84 -7.68 39.24
C TYR A 314 -6.62 -7.04 40.41
N THR A 315 -6.19 -7.27 41.65
CA THR A 315 -6.85 -6.70 42.84
C THR A 315 -6.01 -5.57 43.42
N LYS A 316 -6.57 -4.35 43.42
CA LYS A 316 -5.98 -3.21 44.14
C LYS A 316 -6.21 -3.40 45.63
N VAL A 317 -5.14 -3.28 46.41
CA VAL A 317 -5.25 -3.14 47.87
C VAL A 317 -5.41 -1.65 48.17
N HIS A 318 -6.48 -1.29 48.88
CA HIS A 318 -6.68 0.05 49.41
C HIS A 318 -5.75 0.33 50.59
#